data_AF-A0A0D1DND0-F1
#
_entry.id   AF-A0A0D1DND0-F1
#
_cell.length_a   1.000
_cell.length_b   1.000
_cell.length_c   1.000
_cell.angle_alpha   90.00
_cell.angle_beta   90.00
_cell.angle_gamma   90.00
#
_symmetry.space_group_name_H-M   'P 1'
#
loop_
_entity.id
_entity.type
_entity.pdbx_description
1 polymer ?
#
loop_
_entity_poly.entity_id
_entity_poly.type
_entity_poly.pdbx_seq_one_letter_code
_entity_poly.pdbx_strand_id
1 'polypeptide(L)'
;MSGQTLNNLIAAVFLRASDPPSASMPIQFDARAPETSTSASVASCTDPAETTLSLLARARQISDSIGVISANDELRDISTSSLRTLFLVSLESELHSAIRTGTDHSARKQRLSLSQQAAARFLNRTWALGVAPPNTKQLLGWTLANVPADELMSIGLESSFGTLGTPPHAREVKIAVFKLERALKSNLEHFRNAYQAKQKLGPEVKVPGDVVYDLLLYPRSSSDDDEDDEDEEESERSTSTIASVRQYLLAMLNVHMLRTAQCIASASQELELLRSMPALPRPTSRAAADTSESEQWRLDRSTSRLPTSGPLMTPQGKVLRPFTITSASREEVASNVFQPSYRLPTMSIDEYLEEEQRRGNIIQGGGQASYDAPTSTEQRKLTAENDGSKDAQQAEEEQRQIDLHWDQFTEHNKRGAGNTMNRG
;
A
#
# COMPACT_ATOMS: atom_id res chain seq x y z
N MET A 1 26.28 -19.67 29.89
CA MET A 1 25.22 -19.81 28.86
C MET A 1 23.91 -19.36 29.49
N SER A 2 23.67 -18.05 29.59
CA SER A 2 22.40 -17.55 30.12
C SER A 2 21.32 -17.88 29.11
N GLY A 3 20.41 -18.80 29.43
CA GLY A 3 19.33 -19.19 28.53
C GLY A 3 18.46 -17.97 28.23
N GLN A 4 18.36 -17.58 26.96
CA GLN A 4 17.39 -16.56 26.56
C GLN A 4 16.00 -17.04 26.97
N THR A 5 15.31 -16.28 27.81
CA THR A 5 13.93 -16.56 28.20
C THR A 5 13.00 -16.41 27.00
N LEU A 6 11.87 -17.10 26.99
CA LEU A 6 10.87 -17.00 25.91
C LEU A 6 10.45 -15.53 25.68
N ASN A 7 10.23 -14.76 26.75
CA ASN A 7 9.86 -13.34 26.65
C ASN A 7 10.96 -12.48 25.99
N ASN A 8 12.24 -12.74 26.30
CA ASN A 8 13.35 -12.03 25.67
C ASN A 8 13.44 -12.35 24.17
N LEU A 9 13.16 -13.61 23.80
CA LEU A 9 13.14 -14.04 22.40
C LEU A 9 11.98 -13.38 21.65
N ILE A 10 10.78 -13.38 22.23
CA ILE A 10 9.61 -12.70 21.67
C ILE A 10 9.90 -11.20 21.49
N ALA A 11 10.40 -10.52 22.51
CA ALA A 11 10.75 -9.10 22.43
C ALA A 11 11.77 -8.81 21.31
N ALA A 12 12.80 -9.65 21.18
CA ALA A 12 13.81 -9.50 20.13
C ALA A 12 13.23 -9.71 18.71
N VAL A 13 12.33 -10.68 18.55
CA VAL A 13 11.67 -10.95 17.25
C VAL A 13 10.78 -9.78 16.84
N PHE A 14 9.97 -9.27 17.77
CA PHE A 14 9.06 -8.15 17.51
C PHE A 14 9.80 -6.84 17.24
N LEU A 15 10.88 -6.56 17.98
CA LEU A 15 11.73 -5.39 17.72
C LEU A 15 12.41 -5.48 16.35
N ARG A 16 12.83 -6.67 15.94
CA ARG A 16 13.47 -6.86 14.63
C ARG A 16 12.44 -6.82 13.48
N ALA A 17 11.19 -7.16 13.75
CA ALA A 17 10.12 -7.03 12.78
C ALA A 17 9.64 -5.59 12.60
N SER A 18 9.67 -4.75 13.66
CA SER A 18 9.36 -3.32 13.54
C SER A 18 10.41 -2.58 12.72
N ASP A 19 11.69 -2.88 12.98
CA ASP A 19 12.83 -2.23 12.34
C ASP A 19 13.70 -3.28 11.65
N PRO A 20 13.25 -3.79 10.48
CA PRO A 20 14.01 -4.80 9.76
C PRO A 20 15.37 -4.23 9.35
N PRO A 21 16.48 -4.97 9.54
CA PRO A 21 17.79 -4.52 9.08
C PRO A 21 17.76 -4.28 7.56
N SER A 22 18.47 -3.25 7.09
CA SER A 22 18.52 -2.93 5.67
C SER A 22 19.01 -4.14 4.88
N ALA A 23 18.26 -4.50 3.84
CA ALA A 23 18.68 -5.53 2.91
C ALA A 23 19.89 -5.02 2.14
N SER A 24 20.97 -5.81 2.04
CA SER A 24 22.04 -5.52 1.10
C SER A 24 21.45 -5.47 -0.30
N MET A 25 21.65 -4.35 -1.02
CA MET A 25 21.12 -4.18 -2.37
C MET A 25 21.59 -5.33 -3.27
N PRO A 26 20.74 -5.82 -4.19
CA PRO A 26 21.23 -6.68 -5.26
C PRO A 26 22.35 -5.92 -5.97
N ILE A 27 23.53 -6.53 -6.08
CA ILE A 27 24.72 -5.95 -6.72
C ILE A 27 24.27 -5.39 -8.07
N GLN A 28 24.31 -4.07 -8.20
CA GLN A 28 24.00 -3.38 -9.44
C GLN A 28 25.03 -3.88 -10.47
N PHE A 29 24.56 -4.56 -11.50
CA PHE A 29 25.43 -5.13 -12.52
C PHE A 29 26.12 -3.99 -13.27
N ASP A 30 27.33 -3.64 -12.86
CA ASP A 30 28.13 -2.61 -13.52
C ASP A 30 28.74 -3.21 -14.79
N ALA A 31 28.09 -2.96 -15.92
CA ALA A 31 28.49 -3.48 -17.23
C ALA A 31 29.87 -2.96 -17.72
N ARG A 32 30.54 -2.09 -16.96
CA ARG A 32 31.81 -1.47 -17.31
C ARG A 32 33.00 -1.93 -16.44
N ALA A 33 32.76 -2.75 -15.42
CA ALA A 33 33.84 -3.22 -14.55
C ALA A 33 34.68 -4.30 -15.27
N PRO A 34 36.01 -4.15 -15.37
CA PRO A 34 36.87 -5.18 -15.92
C PRO A 34 36.84 -6.42 -15.00
N GLU A 35 36.72 -7.59 -15.62
CA GLU A 35 36.72 -8.94 -15.03
C GLU A 35 38.05 -9.27 -14.33
N THR A 36 38.44 -8.50 -13.32
CA THR A 36 39.61 -8.81 -12.49
C THR A 36 39.35 -8.36 -11.06
N SER A 37 39.19 -9.37 -10.20
CA SER A 37 39.26 -9.30 -8.73
C SER A 37 38.00 -8.80 -8.01
N THR A 38 37.05 -9.71 -7.78
CA THR A 38 36.21 -9.65 -6.57
C THR A 38 35.95 -11.06 -6.03
N SER A 39 37.02 -11.74 -5.65
CA SER A 39 36.95 -12.88 -4.72
C SER A 39 36.88 -12.35 -3.28
N ALA A 40 35.87 -11.52 -2.99
CA ALA A 40 35.58 -11.05 -1.65
C ALA A 40 34.16 -11.52 -1.30
N SER A 41 34.10 -12.71 -0.71
CA SER A 41 32.96 -13.22 0.08
C SER A 41 31.59 -13.13 -0.59
N VAL A 42 31.23 -14.21 -1.29
CA VAL A 42 29.82 -14.62 -1.46
C VAL A 42 29.28 -15.00 -0.06
N ALA A 43 29.13 -14.01 0.82
CA ALA A 43 28.29 -14.18 1.99
C ALA A 43 26.88 -14.39 1.45
N SER A 44 26.26 -15.51 1.79
CA SER A 44 24.85 -15.76 1.51
C SER A 44 24.05 -14.53 1.93
N CYS A 45 23.54 -13.77 0.96
CA CYS A 45 22.66 -12.63 1.17
C CYS A 45 21.30 -13.18 1.65
N THR A 46 21.25 -13.69 2.89
CA THR A 46 20.03 -14.19 3.51
C THR A 46 19.15 -13.00 3.80
N ASP A 47 17.89 -13.06 3.37
CA ASP A 47 16.93 -11.98 3.61
C ASP A 47 16.84 -11.72 5.13
N PRO A 48 16.96 -10.47 5.60
CA PRO A 48 16.69 -10.14 7.01
C PRO A 48 15.36 -10.73 7.51
N ALA A 49 14.32 -10.79 6.67
CA ALA A 49 13.03 -11.39 7.02
C ALA A 49 13.10 -12.92 7.23
N GLU A 50 14.01 -13.63 6.56
CA GLU A 50 14.18 -15.07 6.76
C GLU A 50 14.89 -15.37 8.09
N THR A 51 15.84 -14.51 8.46
CA THR A 51 16.53 -14.61 9.74
C THR A 51 15.67 -14.20 10.94
N THR A 52 14.67 -13.31 10.78
CA THR A 52 13.65 -13.07 11.82
C THR A 52 12.71 -14.26 11.94
N LEU A 53 12.33 -14.86 10.82
CA LEU A 53 11.48 -16.04 10.78
C LEU A 53 12.12 -17.24 11.49
N SER A 54 13.44 -17.46 11.33
CA SER A 54 14.13 -18.53 12.05
C SER A 54 14.15 -18.33 13.57
N LEU A 55 14.28 -17.09 14.04
CA LEU A 55 14.13 -16.74 15.46
C LEU A 55 12.70 -16.96 15.93
N LEU A 56 11.71 -16.54 15.15
CA LEU A 56 10.29 -16.76 15.45
C LEU A 56 9.96 -18.26 15.56
N ALA A 57 10.45 -19.07 14.62
CA ALA A 57 10.28 -20.53 14.63
C ALA A 57 10.86 -21.16 15.91
N ARG A 58 12.02 -20.67 16.37
CA ARG A 58 12.59 -21.08 17.66
C ARG A 58 11.71 -20.67 18.84
N ALA A 59 11.17 -19.44 18.83
CA ALA A 59 10.25 -18.96 19.87
C ALA A 59 9.01 -19.85 19.96
N ARG A 60 8.45 -20.19 18.81
CA ARG A 60 7.27 -21.05 18.68
C ARG A 60 7.56 -22.49 19.12
N GLN A 61 8.70 -23.05 18.74
CA GLN A 61 9.11 -24.37 19.21
C GLN A 61 9.20 -24.41 20.75
N ILE A 62 9.74 -23.36 21.37
CA ILE A 62 9.80 -23.24 22.83
C ILE A 62 8.40 -23.12 23.41
N SER A 63 7.52 -22.25 22.86
CA SER A 63 6.14 -22.11 23.37
C SER A 63 5.35 -23.40 23.27
N ASP A 64 5.49 -24.13 22.16
CA ASP A 64 4.80 -25.40 21.90
C ASP A 64 5.34 -26.49 22.83
N SER A 65 6.64 -26.50 23.11
CA SER A 65 7.25 -27.47 24.05
C SER A 65 6.81 -27.25 25.51
N ILE A 66 6.55 -25.99 25.89
CA ILE A 66 6.04 -25.63 27.21
C ILE A 66 4.52 -25.86 27.29
N GLY A 67 3.83 -25.88 26.14
CA GLY A 67 2.37 -26.01 26.10
C GLY A 67 1.66 -24.79 26.70
N VAL A 68 2.21 -23.58 26.49
CA VAL A 68 1.72 -22.32 27.11
C VAL A 68 0.24 -22.06 26.82
N ILE A 69 -0.24 -22.48 25.64
CA ILE A 69 -1.63 -22.37 25.23
C ILE A 69 -2.07 -23.70 24.63
N SER A 70 -3.09 -24.31 25.21
CA SER A 70 -3.76 -25.50 24.72
C SER A 70 -4.92 -25.14 23.78
N ALA A 71 -5.29 -26.05 22.88
CA ALA A 71 -6.42 -25.86 21.96
C ALA A 71 -7.76 -25.65 22.68
N ASN A 72 -7.91 -26.21 23.88
CA ASN A 72 -9.15 -26.16 24.67
C ASN A 72 -9.18 -25.01 25.70
N ASP A 73 -8.14 -24.19 25.79
CA ASP A 73 -8.13 -23.07 26.75
C ASP A 73 -9.16 -22.01 26.35
N GLU A 74 -9.89 -21.51 27.33
CA GLU A 74 -10.75 -20.34 27.18
C GLU A 74 -9.97 -19.05 27.42
N LEU A 75 -10.49 -17.92 26.95
CA LEU A 75 -9.80 -16.63 27.08
C LEU A 75 -9.47 -16.25 28.52
N ARG A 76 -10.36 -16.60 29.47
CA ARG A 76 -10.20 -16.30 30.91
C ARG A 76 -9.08 -17.11 31.57
N ASP A 77 -8.76 -18.30 31.05
CA ASP A 77 -7.77 -19.21 31.64
C ASP A 77 -6.34 -18.86 31.20
N ILE A 78 -6.20 -18.08 30.12
CA ILE A 78 -4.90 -17.69 29.58
C ILE A 78 -4.36 -16.47 30.35
N SER A 79 -3.17 -16.62 30.94
CA SER A 79 -2.47 -15.52 31.63
C SER A 79 -2.03 -14.39 30.68
N THR A 80 -1.81 -13.19 31.23
CA THR A 80 -1.40 -12.00 30.44
C THR A 80 -0.04 -12.16 29.76
N SER A 81 0.89 -12.91 30.37
CA SER A 81 2.17 -13.28 29.74
C SER A 81 1.96 -14.24 28.57
N SER A 82 1.13 -15.25 28.75
CA SER A 82 0.82 -16.28 27.74
C SER A 82 0.14 -15.70 26.50
N LEU A 83 -0.74 -14.70 26.65
CA LEU A 83 -1.40 -14.01 25.52
C LEU A 83 -0.40 -13.48 24.48
N ARG A 84 0.82 -13.10 24.90
CA ARG A 84 1.85 -12.57 23.99
C ARG A 84 2.32 -13.60 22.97
N THR A 85 2.20 -14.89 23.28
CA THR A 85 2.59 -15.98 22.36
C THR A 85 1.65 -16.08 21.16
N LEU A 86 0.38 -15.65 21.28
CA LEU A 86 -0.58 -15.67 20.17
C LEU A 86 -0.15 -14.78 19.00
N PHE A 87 0.53 -13.67 19.27
CA PHE A 87 0.99 -12.75 18.23
C PHE A 87 2.10 -13.33 17.35
N LEU A 88 2.82 -14.38 17.81
CA LEU A 88 3.86 -15.03 17.01
C LEU A 88 3.31 -15.57 15.71
N VAL A 89 2.10 -16.15 15.72
CA VAL A 89 1.48 -16.72 14.52
C VAL A 89 1.01 -15.63 13.55
N SER A 90 0.51 -14.49 14.07
CA SER A 90 0.19 -13.34 13.22
C SER A 90 1.46 -12.78 12.56
N LEU A 91 2.54 -12.63 13.32
CA LEU A 91 3.81 -12.12 12.81
C LEU A 91 4.45 -13.08 11.78
N GLU A 92 4.32 -14.39 11.97
CA GLU A 92 4.75 -15.42 11.02
C GLU A 92 4.13 -15.19 9.63
N SER A 93 2.84 -14.84 9.58
CA SER A 93 2.15 -14.55 8.31
C SER A 93 2.69 -13.30 7.61
N GLU A 94 2.94 -12.23 8.37
CA GLU A 94 3.48 -10.97 7.84
C GLU A 94 4.91 -11.17 7.32
N LEU A 95 5.74 -11.91 8.06
CA LEU A 95 7.13 -12.21 7.67
C LEU A 95 7.18 -13.06 6.39
N HIS A 96 6.33 -14.09 6.26
CA HIS A 96 6.27 -14.87 5.03
C HIS A 96 5.90 -14.02 3.80
N SER A 97 5.00 -13.06 3.97
CA SER A 97 4.63 -12.12 2.90
C SER A 97 5.76 -11.12 2.58
N ALA A 98 6.58 -10.76 3.58
CA ALA A 98 7.67 -9.78 3.44
C ALA A 98 8.95 -10.35 2.79
N ILE A 99 9.14 -11.67 2.79
CA ILE A 99 10.32 -12.31 2.18
C ILE A 99 10.38 -12.04 0.68
N ARG A 100 11.53 -11.52 0.22
CA ARG A 100 11.81 -11.27 -1.19
C ARG A 100 12.25 -12.57 -1.88
N THR A 101 11.51 -12.98 -2.90
CA THR A 101 11.81 -14.19 -3.69
C THR A 101 12.45 -13.89 -5.06
N GLY A 102 12.77 -12.62 -5.33
CA GLY A 102 13.36 -12.21 -6.60
C GLY A 102 12.46 -12.56 -7.80
N THR A 103 13.03 -13.22 -8.80
CA THR A 103 12.33 -13.63 -10.04
C THR A 103 11.67 -15.01 -9.96
N ASP A 104 11.81 -15.74 -8.85
CA ASP A 104 11.24 -17.08 -8.71
C ASP A 104 9.77 -17.02 -8.28
N HIS A 105 8.88 -17.16 -9.25
CA HIS A 105 7.44 -17.22 -9.03
C HIS A 105 7.00 -18.45 -8.23
N SER A 106 7.71 -19.57 -8.32
CA SER A 106 7.36 -20.80 -7.60
C SER A 106 7.64 -20.66 -6.11
N ALA A 107 8.80 -20.10 -5.76
CA ALA A 107 9.13 -19.72 -4.40
C ALA A 107 8.14 -18.68 -3.85
N ARG A 108 7.72 -17.68 -4.65
CA ARG A 108 6.73 -16.70 -4.22
C ARG A 108 5.39 -17.34 -3.89
N LYS A 109 4.88 -18.22 -4.76
CA LYS A 109 3.63 -18.97 -4.53
C LYS A 109 3.70 -19.78 -3.23
N GLN A 110 4.82 -20.45 -2.96
CA GLN A 110 5.01 -21.19 -1.72
C GLN A 110 5.01 -20.27 -0.49
N ARG A 111 5.73 -19.14 -0.52
CA ARG A 111 5.75 -18.18 0.60
C ARG A 111 4.38 -17.57 0.87
N LEU A 112 3.61 -17.24 -0.15
CA LEU A 112 2.23 -16.74 -0.01
C LEU A 112 1.30 -17.80 0.59
N SER A 113 1.42 -19.07 0.16
CA SER A 113 0.64 -20.17 0.74
C SER A 113 0.95 -20.38 2.23
N LEU A 114 2.24 -20.33 2.62
CA LEU A 114 2.64 -20.41 4.02
C LEU A 114 2.13 -19.21 4.84
N SER A 115 2.15 -18.01 4.26
CA SER A 115 1.58 -16.80 4.87
C SER A 115 0.08 -16.97 5.13
N GLN A 116 -0.70 -17.42 4.15
CA GLN A 116 -2.14 -17.66 4.30
C GLN A 116 -2.44 -18.75 5.34
N GLN A 117 -1.70 -19.85 5.35
CA GLN A 117 -1.87 -20.92 6.35
C GLN A 117 -1.56 -20.43 7.78
N ALA A 118 -0.52 -19.61 7.96
CA ALA A 118 -0.22 -18.99 9.24
C ALA A 118 -1.33 -18.01 9.68
N ALA A 119 -1.81 -17.17 8.77
CA ALA A 119 -2.91 -16.24 9.03
C ALA A 119 -4.21 -16.98 9.40
N ALA A 120 -4.55 -18.07 8.70
CA ALA A 120 -5.72 -18.89 9.01
C ALA A 120 -5.62 -19.54 10.40
N ARG A 121 -4.44 -20.09 10.77
CA ARG A 121 -4.19 -20.62 12.12
C ARG A 121 -4.41 -19.55 13.20
N PHE A 122 -3.90 -18.33 12.99
CA PHE A 122 -4.08 -17.24 13.93
C PHE A 122 -5.56 -16.82 14.05
N LEU A 123 -6.25 -16.65 12.92
CA LEU A 123 -7.66 -16.28 12.90
C LEU A 123 -8.52 -17.33 13.60
N ASN A 124 -8.40 -18.62 13.24
CA ASN A 124 -9.16 -19.69 13.88
C ASN A 124 -8.95 -19.70 15.40
N ARG A 125 -7.69 -19.55 15.86
CA ARG A 125 -7.40 -19.53 17.30
C ARG A 125 -8.01 -18.33 18.01
N THR A 126 -7.87 -17.13 17.45
CA THR A 126 -8.41 -15.90 18.04
C THR A 126 -9.93 -15.83 18.00
N TRP A 127 -10.54 -16.44 16.99
CA TRP A 127 -11.99 -16.60 16.88
C TRP A 127 -12.55 -17.58 17.90
N ALA A 128 -11.91 -18.75 18.07
CA ALA A 128 -12.28 -19.73 19.08
C ALA A 128 -12.22 -19.15 20.51
N LEU A 129 -11.22 -18.30 20.77
CA LEU A 129 -11.09 -17.57 22.04
C LEU A 129 -12.13 -16.46 22.24
N GLY A 130 -12.90 -16.09 21.21
CA GLY A 130 -13.95 -15.08 21.32
C GLY A 130 -13.43 -13.66 21.58
N VAL A 131 -12.18 -13.35 21.22
CA VAL A 131 -11.52 -12.05 21.51
C VAL A 131 -12.19 -10.89 20.75
N ALA A 132 -12.68 -11.15 19.53
CA ALA A 132 -13.18 -10.11 18.64
C ALA A 132 -14.58 -9.58 19.03
N PRO A 133 -14.75 -8.24 19.15
CA PRO A 133 -16.06 -7.61 19.24
C PRO A 133 -16.94 -7.89 18.01
N PRO A 134 -18.27 -7.77 18.12
CA PRO A 134 -19.19 -8.08 17.02
C PRO A 134 -18.94 -7.25 15.75
N ASN A 135 -18.59 -5.96 15.91
CA ASN A 135 -18.25 -5.09 14.78
C ASN A 135 -17.00 -5.59 14.03
N THR A 136 -15.95 -5.98 14.76
CA THR A 136 -14.74 -6.57 14.17
C THR A 136 -15.07 -7.87 13.45
N LYS A 137 -15.90 -8.74 14.05
CA LYS A 137 -16.33 -10.01 13.41
C LYS A 137 -17.06 -9.78 12.08
N GLN A 138 -17.97 -8.81 12.03
CA GLN A 138 -18.68 -8.44 10.79
C GLN A 138 -17.71 -7.97 9.71
N LEU A 139 -16.79 -7.06 10.05
CA LEU A 139 -15.79 -6.55 9.10
C LEU A 139 -14.85 -7.65 8.61
N LEU A 140 -14.44 -8.59 9.46
CA LEU A 140 -13.65 -9.76 9.07
C LEU A 140 -14.41 -10.64 8.07
N GLY A 141 -15.69 -10.90 8.33
CA GLY A 141 -16.53 -11.65 7.40
C GLY A 141 -16.63 -10.95 6.04
N TRP A 142 -16.81 -9.63 6.02
CA TRP A 142 -16.88 -8.86 4.77
C TRP A 142 -15.55 -8.72 4.04
N THR A 143 -14.42 -8.66 4.73
CA THR A 143 -13.10 -8.64 4.07
C THR A 143 -12.82 -9.97 3.40
N LEU A 144 -13.09 -11.08 4.11
CA LEU A 144 -12.89 -12.45 3.63
C LEU A 144 -13.90 -12.84 2.53
N ALA A 145 -15.07 -12.20 2.46
CA ALA A 145 -16.04 -12.42 1.39
C ALA A 145 -15.49 -12.14 -0.02
N ASN A 146 -14.41 -11.35 -0.13
CA ASN A 146 -13.75 -11.08 -1.41
C ASN A 146 -12.81 -12.23 -1.85
N VAL A 147 -12.60 -13.23 -1.01
CA VAL A 147 -11.74 -14.40 -1.29
C VAL A 147 -12.62 -15.58 -1.66
N PRO A 148 -12.30 -16.37 -2.70
CA PRO A 148 -13.09 -17.53 -3.08
C PRO A 148 -13.16 -18.55 -1.93
N ALA A 149 -14.36 -19.07 -1.66
CA ALA A 149 -14.62 -19.96 -0.54
C ALA A 149 -13.76 -21.25 -0.57
N ASP A 150 -13.48 -21.78 -1.75
CA ASP A 150 -12.60 -22.95 -1.92
C ASP A 150 -11.17 -22.66 -1.46
N GLU A 151 -10.66 -21.45 -1.72
CA GLU A 151 -9.33 -21.05 -1.25
C GLU A 151 -9.31 -20.92 0.28
N LEU A 152 -10.34 -20.31 0.88
CA LEU A 152 -10.48 -20.20 2.34
C LEU A 152 -10.51 -21.58 3.03
N MET A 153 -11.22 -22.55 2.46
CA MET A 153 -11.21 -23.92 2.97
C MET A 153 -9.83 -24.58 2.79
N SER A 154 -9.17 -24.36 1.65
CA SER A 154 -7.86 -24.96 1.37
C SER A 154 -6.75 -24.51 2.32
N ILE A 155 -6.82 -23.25 2.80
CA ILE A 155 -5.86 -22.70 3.78
C ILE A 155 -6.22 -23.09 5.23
N GLY A 156 -7.34 -23.80 5.42
CA GLY A 156 -7.80 -24.30 6.70
C GLY A 156 -8.58 -23.28 7.54
N LEU A 157 -9.14 -22.23 6.94
CA LEU A 157 -9.97 -21.27 7.66
C LEU A 157 -11.36 -21.87 7.92
N GLU A 158 -11.86 -21.79 9.15
CA GLU A 158 -13.16 -22.35 9.49
C GLU A 158 -14.32 -21.58 8.81
N SER A 159 -15.43 -22.27 8.51
CA SER A 159 -16.61 -21.64 7.92
C SER A 159 -17.30 -20.63 8.84
N SER A 160 -16.94 -20.61 10.14
CA SER A 160 -17.47 -19.68 11.14
C SER A 160 -17.19 -18.21 10.84
N PHE A 161 -16.23 -17.92 9.94
CA PHE A 161 -15.97 -16.58 9.42
C PHE A 161 -16.94 -16.15 8.30
N GLY A 162 -17.91 -17.00 7.96
CA GLY A 162 -18.94 -16.74 6.95
C GLY A 162 -19.72 -15.44 7.17
N THR A 163 -20.14 -14.84 6.07
CA THR A 163 -20.71 -13.48 6.03
C THR A 163 -21.95 -13.34 6.92
N LEU A 164 -21.90 -12.44 7.90
CA LEU A 164 -23.09 -12.02 8.64
C LEU A 164 -23.82 -10.94 7.83
N GLY A 165 -24.66 -11.38 6.88
CA GLY A 165 -25.41 -10.51 5.98
C GLY A 165 -24.68 -10.19 4.66
N THR A 166 -25.38 -9.50 3.75
CA THR A 166 -24.84 -9.11 2.45
C THR A 166 -23.69 -8.11 2.64
N PRO A 167 -22.48 -8.38 2.11
CA PRO A 167 -21.37 -7.45 2.25
C PRO A 167 -21.70 -6.15 1.49
N PRO A 168 -21.38 -4.97 2.07
CA PRO A 168 -21.48 -3.71 1.36
C PRO A 168 -20.43 -3.63 0.24
N HIS A 169 -20.39 -2.52 -0.49
CA HIS A 169 -19.43 -2.37 -1.58
C HIS A 169 -17.98 -2.50 -1.06
N ALA A 170 -17.10 -3.17 -1.81
CA ALA A 170 -15.74 -3.50 -1.35
C ALA A 170 -14.94 -2.28 -0.86
N ARG A 171 -15.15 -1.11 -1.48
CA ARG A 171 -14.53 0.15 -1.05
C ARG A 171 -15.02 0.58 0.34
N GLU A 172 -16.30 0.45 0.63
CA GLU A 172 -16.89 0.82 1.92
C GLU A 172 -16.36 -0.08 3.04
N VAL A 173 -16.24 -1.39 2.77
CA VAL A 173 -15.59 -2.35 3.69
C VAL A 173 -14.16 -1.90 4.00
N LYS A 174 -13.35 -1.59 2.97
CA LYS A 174 -11.97 -1.11 3.17
C LYS A 174 -11.90 0.18 3.99
N ILE A 175 -12.80 1.14 3.74
CA ILE A 175 -12.88 2.39 4.50
C ILE A 175 -13.26 2.10 5.95
N ALA A 176 -14.23 1.23 6.20
CA ALA A 176 -14.66 0.88 7.55
C ALA A 176 -13.56 0.17 8.33
N VAL A 177 -12.88 -0.79 7.71
CA VAL A 177 -11.72 -1.48 8.30
C VAL A 177 -10.61 -0.47 8.61
N PHE A 178 -10.26 0.42 7.69
CA PHE A 178 -9.23 1.44 7.89
C PHE A 178 -9.58 2.40 9.05
N LYS A 179 -10.84 2.86 9.12
CA LYS A 179 -11.31 3.72 10.21
C LYS A 179 -11.22 3.02 11.56
N LEU A 180 -11.65 1.76 11.63
CA LEU A 180 -11.58 0.96 12.85
C LEU A 180 -10.12 0.73 13.26
N GLU A 181 -9.27 0.28 12.33
CA GLU A 181 -7.85 0.04 12.58
C GLU A 181 -7.15 1.29 13.10
N ARG A 182 -7.42 2.46 12.50
CA ARG A 182 -6.88 3.75 12.95
C ARG A 182 -7.35 4.11 14.35
N ALA A 183 -8.64 3.90 14.66
CA ALA A 183 -9.19 4.17 15.99
C ALA A 183 -8.55 3.27 17.06
N LEU A 184 -8.41 1.98 16.78
CA LEU A 184 -7.74 1.05 17.70
C LEU A 184 -6.27 1.39 17.90
N LYS A 185 -5.53 1.64 16.81
CA LYS A 185 -4.12 2.05 16.89
C LYS A 185 -3.94 3.32 17.72
N SER A 186 -4.78 4.32 17.50
CA SER A 186 -4.76 5.55 18.30
C SER A 186 -5.00 5.25 19.79
N ASN A 187 -6.00 4.44 20.13
CA ASN A 187 -6.24 4.07 21.53
C ASN A 187 -5.07 3.31 22.16
N LEU A 188 -4.42 2.42 21.41
CA LEU A 188 -3.24 1.68 21.85
C LEU A 188 -2.04 2.62 22.05
N GLU A 189 -1.83 3.61 21.18
CA GLU A 189 -0.79 4.65 21.31
C GLU A 189 -0.96 5.47 22.60
N HIS A 190 -2.19 5.89 22.93
CA HIS A 190 -2.46 6.62 24.17
C HIS A 190 -2.07 5.79 25.41
N PHE A 191 -2.47 4.52 25.45
CA PHE A 191 -2.11 3.63 26.56
C PHE A 191 -0.61 3.37 26.62
N ARG A 192 0.03 3.10 25.47
CA ARG A 192 1.47 2.88 25.36
C ARG A 192 2.25 4.07 25.92
N ASN A 193 1.91 5.29 25.51
CA ASN A 193 2.60 6.50 25.97
C ASN A 193 2.43 6.70 27.48
N ALA A 194 1.22 6.49 28.01
CA ALA A 194 0.97 6.56 29.45
C ALA A 194 1.76 5.49 30.22
N TYR A 195 1.83 4.26 29.70
CA TYR A 195 2.56 3.15 30.31
C TYR A 195 4.07 3.38 30.31
N GLN A 196 4.63 3.89 29.22
CA GLN A 196 6.05 4.26 29.12
C GLN A 196 6.42 5.39 30.08
N ALA A 197 5.56 6.40 30.21
CA ALA A 197 5.74 7.49 31.16
C ALA A 197 5.77 6.99 32.61
N LYS A 198 4.90 6.02 32.96
CA LYS A 198 4.89 5.37 34.28
C LYS A 198 6.17 4.58 34.54
N GLN A 199 6.67 3.82 33.56
CA GLN A 199 7.87 3.00 33.72
C GLN A 199 9.21 3.77 33.72
N LYS A 200 9.22 5.08 33.39
CA LYS A 200 10.44 5.90 33.33
C LYS A 200 11.57 5.23 32.53
N LEU A 201 11.25 4.75 31.34
CA LEU A 201 12.20 4.01 30.50
C LEU A 201 13.49 4.82 30.25
N GLY A 202 14.63 4.20 30.54
CA GLY A 202 15.94 4.78 30.23
C GLY A 202 16.21 4.84 28.72
N PRO A 203 17.12 5.73 28.25
CA PRO A 203 17.42 5.93 26.83
C PRO A 203 18.05 4.71 26.13
N GLU A 204 18.46 3.69 26.89
CA GLU A 204 19.08 2.46 26.37
C GLU A 204 18.05 1.40 25.95
N VAL A 205 16.79 1.50 26.41
CA VAL A 205 15.74 0.53 26.08
C VAL A 205 15.24 0.76 24.66
N LYS A 206 15.53 -0.18 23.76
CA LYS A 206 15.00 -0.16 22.39
C LYS A 206 13.53 -0.56 22.39
N VAL A 207 12.68 0.34 21.89
CA VAL A 207 11.24 0.12 21.78
C VAL A 207 10.85 0.09 20.29
N PRO A 208 9.97 -0.84 19.86
CA PRO A 208 9.45 -0.88 18.50
C PRO A 208 8.77 0.43 18.07
N GLY A 209 9.00 0.88 16.82
CA GLY A 209 8.41 2.12 16.31
C GLY A 209 6.87 2.10 16.23
N ASP A 210 6.28 1.05 15.64
CA ASP A 210 4.82 0.86 15.52
C ASP A 210 4.28 0.15 16.77
N VAL A 211 3.11 0.60 17.25
CA VAL A 211 2.40 0.04 18.40
C VAL A 211 1.96 -1.39 18.19
N VAL A 212 1.72 -1.80 16.94
CA VAL A 212 1.38 -3.19 16.59
C VAL A 212 2.47 -4.18 17.01
N TYR A 213 3.74 -3.74 17.10
CA TYR A 213 4.83 -4.63 17.50
C TYR A 213 5.24 -4.51 18.97
N ASP A 214 4.63 -3.59 19.73
CA ASP A 214 5.03 -3.36 21.13
C ASP A 214 4.17 -4.17 22.09
N LEU A 215 4.71 -5.30 22.55
CA LEU A 215 4.07 -6.19 23.53
C LEU A 215 4.28 -5.73 24.99
N LEU A 216 4.83 -4.53 25.21
CA LEU A 216 5.11 -3.95 26.54
C LEU A 216 6.00 -4.88 27.39
N LEU A 217 7.04 -5.45 26.78
CA LEU A 217 8.03 -6.32 27.42
C LEU A 217 9.28 -5.52 27.79
N TYR A 218 9.13 -4.58 28.72
CA TYR A 218 10.25 -3.76 29.20
C TYR A 218 10.97 -4.43 30.38
N PRO A 219 12.31 -4.33 30.46
CA PRO A 219 13.05 -4.79 31.63
C PRO A 219 12.60 -4.01 32.87
N ARG A 220 12.23 -4.71 33.96
CA ARG A 220 11.97 -4.06 35.24
C ARG A 220 13.30 -3.57 35.81
N SER A 221 13.42 -2.28 36.13
CA SER A 221 14.52 -1.79 36.96
C SER A 221 14.39 -2.44 38.33
N SER A 222 15.44 -3.12 38.80
CA SER A 222 15.47 -3.81 40.10
C SER A 222 15.56 -2.85 41.31
N SER A 223 15.00 -1.64 41.19
CA SER A 223 15.07 -0.57 42.19
C SER A 223 13.71 -0.20 42.78
N ASP A 224 12.61 -0.74 42.26
CA ASP A 224 11.26 -0.57 42.82
C ASP A 224 10.82 -1.92 43.39
N ASP A 225 11.24 -2.17 44.63
CA ASP A 225 10.76 -3.29 45.47
C ASP A 225 9.88 -2.75 46.62
N ASP A 226 9.41 -1.50 46.51
CA ASP A 226 8.51 -0.88 47.47
C ASP A 226 7.23 -0.39 46.77
N GLU A 227 6.12 -0.78 47.38
CA GLU A 227 4.74 -0.30 47.19
C GLU A 227 3.90 -1.02 46.11
N ASP A 228 3.13 -1.98 46.64
CA ASP A 228 1.78 -2.33 46.18
C ASP A 228 1.05 -1.12 45.60
N ASP A 229 0.42 -1.31 44.44
CA ASP A 229 -0.85 -0.67 44.11
C ASP A 229 -1.63 -1.69 43.27
N GLU A 230 -2.22 -2.65 43.97
CA GLU A 230 -3.48 -3.31 43.58
C GLU A 230 -4.64 -2.29 43.63
N ASP A 231 -4.49 -1.13 43.00
CA ASP A 231 -5.60 -0.22 42.75
C ASP A 231 -6.16 -0.51 41.36
N GLU A 232 -6.81 -1.67 41.25
CA GLU A 232 -7.89 -1.89 40.28
C GLU A 232 -9.09 -1.00 40.67
N GLU A 233 -8.93 0.33 40.65
CA GLU A 233 -10.10 1.19 40.53
C GLU A 233 -10.66 1.02 39.12
N GLU A 234 -11.62 0.09 39.01
CA GLU A 234 -12.53 -0.04 37.88
C GLU A 234 -13.38 1.24 37.79
N SER A 235 -12.76 2.33 37.31
CA SER A 235 -13.45 3.57 37.02
C SER A 235 -14.36 3.29 35.83
N GLU A 236 -15.67 3.15 36.09
CA GLU A 236 -16.74 3.05 35.09
C GLU A 236 -16.86 4.35 34.25
N ARG A 237 -15.80 4.73 33.54
CA ARG A 237 -15.83 5.79 32.55
C ARG A 237 -15.51 5.23 31.18
N SER A 238 -16.59 5.00 30.44
CA SER A 238 -16.61 4.76 29.00
C SER A 238 -15.92 3.47 28.54
N THR A 239 -16.63 2.67 27.76
CA THR A 239 -16.15 1.43 27.10
C THR A 239 -15.05 1.67 26.05
N SER A 240 -14.33 2.80 26.11
CA SER A 240 -13.38 3.28 25.10
C SER A 240 -11.95 3.49 25.61
N THR A 241 -11.69 3.41 26.93
CA THR A 241 -10.35 3.64 27.47
C THR A 241 -9.73 2.35 27.98
N ILE A 242 -8.59 1.97 27.42
CA ILE A 242 -7.79 0.81 27.84
C ILE A 242 -7.20 1.12 29.22
N ALA A 243 -7.52 0.33 30.24
CA ALA A 243 -7.09 0.55 31.62
C ALA A 243 -5.96 -0.41 32.06
N SER A 244 -5.95 -1.64 31.55
CA SER A 244 -5.01 -2.69 31.95
C SER A 244 -4.14 -3.20 30.79
N VAL A 245 -2.94 -3.71 31.10
CA VAL A 245 -2.06 -4.40 30.14
C VAL A 245 -2.78 -5.56 29.45
N ARG A 246 -3.67 -6.26 30.17
CA ARG A 246 -4.48 -7.33 29.56
C ARG A 246 -5.40 -6.78 28.48
N GLN A 247 -6.13 -5.70 28.78
CA GLN A 247 -7.03 -5.05 27.82
C GLN A 247 -6.27 -4.49 26.62
N TYR A 248 -5.05 -3.96 26.83
CA TYR A 248 -4.16 -3.53 25.76
C TYR A 248 -3.84 -4.68 24.80
N LEU A 249 -3.44 -5.85 25.32
CA LEU A 249 -3.13 -7.02 24.49
C LEU A 249 -4.38 -7.53 23.75
N LEU A 250 -5.56 -7.53 24.37
CA LEU A 250 -6.81 -7.92 23.69
C LEU A 250 -7.20 -6.93 22.58
N ALA A 251 -7.06 -5.63 22.81
CA ALA A 251 -7.28 -4.61 21.79
C ALA A 251 -6.26 -4.72 20.64
N MET A 252 -5.01 -5.05 20.95
CA MET A 252 -3.98 -5.32 19.94
C MET A 252 -4.29 -6.58 19.13
N LEU A 253 -4.79 -7.66 19.75
CA LEU A 253 -5.26 -8.85 19.02
C LEU A 253 -6.32 -8.48 17.97
N ASN A 254 -7.25 -7.56 18.29
CA ASN A 254 -8.25 -7.09 17.32
C ASN A 254 -7.61 -6.42 16.11
N VAL A 255 -6.57 -5.61 16.30
CA VAL A 255 -5.81 -5.01 15.19
C VAL A 255 -5.13 -6.07 14.34
N HIS A 256 -4.48 -7.05 14.98
CA HIS A 256 -3.84 -8.17 14.28
C HIS A 256 -4.84 -9.04 13.51
N MET A 257 -6.06 -9.25 14.01
CA MET A 257 -7.11 -9.96 13.28
C MET A 257 -7.49 -9.23 11.98
N LEU A 258 -7.65 -7.90 12.03
CA LEU A 258 -7.94 -7.11 10.84
C LEU A 258 -6.79 -7.13 9.83
N ARG A 259 -5.54 -6.97 10.30
CA ARG A 259 -4.34 -7.05 9.45
C ARG A 259 -4.15 -8.42 8.80
N THR A 260 -4.36 -9.50 9.55
CA THR A 260 -4.24 -10.87 9.01
C THR A 260 -5.33 -11.20 8.00
N ALA A 261 -6.56 -10.73 8.19
CA ALA A 261 -7.60 -10.86 7.16
C ALA A 261 -7.27 -10.05 5.88
N GLN A 262 -6.73 -8.84 6.01
CA GLN A 262 -6.22 -8.08 4.87
C GLN A 262 -5.05 -8.81 4.19
N CYS A 263 -4.17 -9.44 4.95
CA CYS A 263 -3.05 -10.24 4.44
C CYS A 263 -3.55 -11.43 3.60
N ILE A 264 -4.57 -12.16 4.07
CA ILE A 264 -5.20 -13.25 3.29
C ILE A 264 -5.78 -12.71 1.98
N ALA A 265 -6.53 -11.61 2.02
CA ALA A 265 -7.13 -11.01 0.83
C ALA A 265 -6.08 -10.53 -0.18
N SER A 266 -5.02 -9.88 0.30
CA SER A 266 -3.89 -9.42 -0.52
C SER A 266 -3.12 -10.60 -1.14
N ALA A 267 -2.82 -11.64 -0.34
CA ALA A 267 -2.13 -12.83 -0.81
C ALA A 267 -2.96 -13.60 -1.85
N SER A 268 -4.27 -13.65 -1.69
CA SER A 268 -5.18 -14.29 -2.65
C SER A 268 -5.16 -13.58 -4.01
N GLN A 269 -5.25 -12.24 -4.01
CA GLN A 269 -5.13 -11.44 -5.23
C GLN A 269 -3.78 -11.64 -5.91
N GLU A 270 -2.69 -11.67 -5.14
CA GLU A 270 -1.36 -11.91 -5.70
C GLU A 270 -1.24 -13.33 -6.28
N LEU A 271 -1.78 -14.35 -5.61
CA LEU A 271 -1.82 -15.72 -6.12
C LEU A 271 -2.62 -15.83 -7.42
N GLU A 272 -3.74 -15.13 -7.53
CA GLU A 272 -4.53 -15.07 -8.77
C GLU A 272 -3.71 -14.45 -9.91
N LEU A 273 -3.03 -13.33 -9.66
CA LEU A 273 -2.14 -12.70 -10.63
C LEU A 273 -1.01 -13.66 -11.07
N LEU A 274 -0.34 -14.32 -10.12
CA LEU A 274 0.72 -15.29 -10.40
C LEU A 274 0.20 -16.57 -11.09
N ARG A 275 -1.09 -16.90 -10.99
CA ARG A 275 -1.74 -17.98 -11.75
C ARG A 275 -2.03 -17.54 -13.19
N SER A 276 -2.46 -16.29 -13.38
CA SER A 276 -2.76 -15.72 -14.70
C SER A 276 -1.52 -15.29 -15.51
N MET A 277 -0.35 -15.22 -14.87
CA MET A 277 0.87 -14.74 -15.50
C MET A 277 1.29 -15.65 -16.67
N PRO A 278 1.42 -15.12 -17.91
CA PRO A 278 1.91 -15.89 -19.05
C PRO A 278 3.31 -16.44 -18.77
N ALA A 279 3.59 -17.67 -19.22
CA ALA A 279 4.93 -18.23 -19.12
C ALA A 279 5.91 -17.34 -19.89
N LEU A 280 7.00 -16.91 -19.22
CA LEU A 280 8.07 -16.18 -19.87
C LEU A 280 8.56 -16.98 -21.09
N PRO A 281 8.80 -16.35 -22.25
CA PRO A 281 9.34 -17.05 -23.40
C PRO A 281 10.67 -17.68 -22.98
N ARG A 282 10.71 -19.00 -22.94
CA ARG A 282 11.91 -19.76 -22.62
C ARG A 282 12.97 -19.31 -23.63
N PRO A 283 14.18 -18.87 -23.21
CA PRO A 283 15.25 -18.64 -24.16
C PRO A 283 15.54 -20.00 -24.79
N THR A 284 15.02 -20.23 -25.98
CA THR A 284 15.35 -21.41 -26.77
C THR A 284 16.86 -21.39 -26.93
N SER A 285 17.51 -22.50 -26.60
CA SER A 285 18.94 -22.75 -26.76
C SER A 285 19.34 -22.82 -28.25
N ARG A 286 18.98 -21.80 -29.03
CA ARG A 286 19.42 -21.53 -30.41
C ARG A 286 20.37 -20.34 -30.47
N ALA A 287 20.97 -19.96 -29.33
CA ALA A 287 21.95 -18.87 -29.20
C ALA A 287 23.31 -19.11 -29.88
N ALA A 288 23.38 -19.99 -30.89
CA ALA A 288 24.56 -20.15 -31.74
C ALA A 288 24.26 -19.94 -33.24
N ALA A 289 23.00 -19.72 -33.65
CA ALA A 289 22.64 -19.49 -35.05
C ALA A 289 21.99 -18.11 -35.30
N ASP A 290 21.80 -17.30 -34.26
CA ASP A 290 20.89 -16.15 -34.30
C ASP A 290 21.57 -14.77 -34.28
N THR A 291 22.86 -14.74 -34.61
CA THR A 291 23.56 -13.48 -34.92
C THR A 291 23.06 -12.86 -36.24
N SER A 292 22.28 -13.60 -37.05
CA SER A 292 21.70 -13.09 -38.30
C SER A 292 20.31 -12.46 -38.16
N GLU A 293 19.42 -12.93 -37.26
CA GLU A 293 18.09 -12.30 -37.12
C GLU A 293 18.11 -11.09 -36.18
N SER A 294 19.01 -11.05 -35.20
CA SER A 294 19.23 -9.85 -34.36
C SER A 294 19.76 -8.64 -35.16
N GLU A 295 20.37 -8.88 -36.32
CA GLU A 295 20.71 -7.84 -37.30
C GLU A 295 19.55 -7.46 -38.23
N GLN A 296 18.48 -8.25 -38.27
CA GLN A 296 17.36 -8.05 -39.19
C GLN A 296 16.36 -6.97 -38.70
N TRP A 297 16.34 -6.68 -37.40
CA TRP A 297 15.49 -5.64 -36.79
C TRP A 297 16.19 -4.29 -36.62
N ARG A 298 17.50 -4.21 -36.88
CA ARG A 298 18.25 -2.94 -36.82
C ARG A 298 17.98 -2.15 -38.10
N LEU A 299 17.10 -1.15 -38.01
CA LEU A 299 16.76 -0.24 -39.11
C LEU A 299 17.97 0.55 -39.64
N ASP A 300 19.03 0.65 -38.83
CA ASP A 300 20.31 1.28 -39.18
C ASP A 300 21.30 0.30 -39.82
N ARG A 301 20.82 -0.63 -40.65
CA ARG A 301 21.73 -1.36 -41.53
C ARG A 301 22.27 -0.33 -42.52
N SER A 302 23.53 0.06 -42.37
CA SER A 302 24.18 0.96 -43.32
C SER A 302 24.09 0.32 -44.70
N THR A 303 23.18 0.81 -45.53
CA THR A 303 23.01 0.43 -46.93
C THR A 303 24.15 1.03 -47.75
N SER A 304 25.39 0.77 -47.36
CA SER A 304 26.59 1.29 -48.00
C SER A 304 27.22 0.22 -48.90
N ARG A 305 26.40 -0.43 -49.73
CA ARG A 305 26.89 -1.27 -50.83
C ARG A 305 26.15 -1.05 -52.15
N LEU A 306 25.20 -0.12 -52.22
CA LEU A 306 24.60 0.30 -53.50
C LEU A 306 25.17 1.66 -53.93
N PRO A 307 25.52 1.84 -55.21
CA PRO A 307 26.05 3.09 -55.72
C PRO A 307 24.97 4.18 -55.68
N THR A 308 25.19 5.23 -54.87
CA THR A 308 24.30 6.41 -54.75
C THR A 308 24.46 7.41 -55.91
N SER A 309 25.48 7.25 -56.77
CA SER A 309 25.74 8.17 -57.88
C SER A 309 25.44 7.52 -59.24
N GLY A 310 24.46 8.07 -59.96
CA GLY A 310 24.02 7.63 -61.29
C GLY A 310 22.55 7.95 -61.62
N PRO A 311 22.12 7.80 -62.89
CA PRO A 311 20.74 8.04 -63.32
C PRO A 311 19.71 7.17 -62.57
N LEU A 312 18.58 7.77 -62.16
CA LEU A 312 17.51 7.13 -61.37
C LEU A 312 16.82 5.96 -62.08
N MET A 313 16.62 6.09 -63.38
CA MET A 313 15.89 5.14 -64.21
C MET A 313 16.60 4.96 -65.55
N THR A 314 16.43 3.79 -66.17
CA THR A 314 16.70 3.62 -67.60
C THR A 314 15.62 4.35 -68.41
N PRO A 315 15.87 4.70 -69.69
CA PRO A 315 14.84 5.27 -70.57
C PRO A 315 13.63 4.34 -70.80
N GLN A 316 13.75 3.04 -70.48
CA GLN A 316 12.63 2.10 -70.44
C GLN A 316 11.89 2.04 -69.08
N GLY A 317 12.15 2.98 -68.16
CA GLY A 317 11.42 3.12 -66.90
C GLY A 317 11.79 2.12 -65.80
N LYS A 318 12.88 1.37 -65.95
CA LYS A 318 13.35 0.45 -64.90
C LYS A 318 14.15 1.23 -63.86
N VAL A 319 13.70 1.17 -62.61
CA VAL A 319 14.37 1.83 -61.48
C VAL A 319 15.67 1.11 -61.17
N LEU A 320 16.80 1.81 -61.27
CA LEU A 320 18.13 1.24 -61.05
C LEU A 320 18.65 1.46 -59.64
N ARG A 321 18.09 2.43 -58.90
CA ARG A 321 18.48 2.75 -57.52
C ARG A 321 17.26 2.90 -56.61
N PRO A 322 17.39 2.53 -55.32
CA PRO A 322 16.36 2.87 -54.35
C PRO A 322 16.19 4.40 -54.28
N PHE A 323 14.94 4.86 -54.25
CA PHE A 323 14.58 6.25 -54.06
C PHE A 323 13.51 6.34 -52.96
N THR A 324 13.57 7.41 -52.17
CA THR A 324 12.63 7.65 -51.07
C THR A 324 11.44 8.44 -51.61
N ILE A 325 10.21 7.98 -51.35
CA ILE A 325 8.97 8.56 -51.90
C ILE A 325 8.44 9.73 -51.05
N THR A 326 8.98 9.94 -49.85
CA THR A 326 8.55 11.02 -48.96
C THR A 326 9.05 12.37 -49.47
N SER A 327 8.12 13.29 -49.74
CA SER A 327 8.40 14.68 -50.17
C SER A 327 9.01 15.56 -49.06
N ALA A 328 9.01 15.08 -47.82
CA ALA A 328 9.50 15.78 -46.64
C ALA A 328 10.93 15.35 -46.31
N SER A 329 11.75 16.31 -45.88
CA SER A 329 13.11 16.01 -45.43
C SER A 329 13.07 15.07 -44.21
N ARG A 330 14.12 14.26 -44.02
CA ARG A 330 14.23 13.37 -42.86
C ARG A 330 14.09 14.12 -41.52
N GLU A 331 14.43 15.41 -41.51
CA GLU A 331 14.36 16.31 -40.36
C GLU A 331 12.91 16.69 -40.02
N GLU A 332 12.04 16.90 -41.01
CA GLU A 332 10.61 17.18 -40.81
C GLU A 332 9.83 15.95 -40.32
N VAL A 333 10.25 14.75 -40.73
CA VAL A 333 9.69 13.51 -40.20
C VAL A 333 10.17 13.28 -38.77
N ALA A 334 11.45 13.57 -38.48
CA ALA A 334 12.00 13.43 -37.12
C ALA A 334 11.31 14.36 -36.11
N SER A 335 11.00 15.61 -36.49
CA SER A 335 10.30 16.55 -35.61
C SER A 335 8.85 16.16 -35.33
N ASN A 336 8.18 15.48 -36.27
CA ASN A 336 6.79 15.04 -36.11
C ASN A 336 6.63 13.68 -35.40
N VAL A 337 7.69 12.89 -35.28
CA VAL A 337 7.64 11.53 -34.69
C VAL A 337 7.75 11.55 -33.16
N PHE A 338 8.19 12.65 -32.54
CA PHE A 338 8.27 12.81 -31.08
C PHE A 338 7.42 13.98 -30.59
N GLN A 339 6.09 13.83 -30.72
CA GLN A 339 5.13 14.74 -30.10
C GLN A 339 5.04 14.47 -28.57
N PRO A 340 4.78 15.50 -27.75
CA PRO A 340 4.74 15.39 -26.28
C PRO A 340 3.76 14.35 -25.72
N SER A 341 2.76 13.92 -26.50
CA SER A 341 1.69 13.03 -26.04
C SER A 341 2.01 11.53 -26.07
N TYR A 342 3.20 11.10 -26.52
CA TYR A 342 3.49 9.68 -26.74
C TYR A 342 4.76 9.11 -26.08
N ARG A 343 5.48 9.88 -25.24
CA ARG A 343 6.54 9.34 -24.36
C ARG A 343 6.54 10.04 -23.00
N LEU A 344 7.06 9.35 -21.98
CA LEU A 344 7.30 9.94 -20.64
C LEU A 344 8.05 11.28 -20.79
N PRO A 345 7.73 12.30 -19.96
CA PRO A 345 8.36 13.62 -20.06
C PRO A 345 9.88 13.53 -20.06
N THR A 346 10.52 14.06 -21.10
CA THR A 346 11.98 14.25 -21.17
C THR A 346 12.44 15.51 -20.44
N MET A 347 11.50 16.25 -19.83
CA MET A 347 11.71 17.51 -19.12
C MET A 347 11.41 17.28 -17.64
N SER A 348 12.02 18.09 -16.78
CA SER A 348 11.70 18.02 -15.35
C SER A 348 10.24 18.44 -15.09
N ILE A 349 9.67 18.00 -13.98
CA ILE A 349 8.27 18.29 -13.62
C ILE A 349 8.03 19.81 -13.59
N ASP A 350 9.01 20.56 -13.07
CA ASP A 350 8.94 22.02 -12.95
C ASP A 350 8.94 22.69 -14.33
N GLU A 351 9.82 22.23 -15.23
CA GLU A 351 9.92 22.74 -16.60
C GLU A 351 8.65 22.45 -17.41
N TYR A 352 8.06 21.27 -17.24
CA TYR A 352 6.77 20.93 -17.86
C TYR A 352 5.62 21.81 -17.33
N LEU A 353 5.59 22.07 -16.02
CA LEU A 353 4.59 22.96 -15.43
C LEU A 353 4.75 24.40 -15.93
N GLU A 354 5.96 24.89 -16.11
CA GLU A 354 6.20 26.21 -16.71
C GLU A 354 5.72 26.26 -18.18
N GLU A 355 5.92 25.19 -18.96
CA GLU A 355 5.43 25.13 -20.33
C GLU A 355 3.89 25.11 -20.39
N GLU A 356 3.23 24.35 -19.52
CA GLU A 356 1.77 24.30 -19.44
C GLU A 356 1.18 25.60 -18.84
N GLN A 357 1.89 26.27 -17.93
CA GLN A 357 1.55 27.62 -17.43
C GLN A 357 1.58 28.63 -18.57
N ARG A 358 2.65 28.61 -19.39
CA ARG A 358 2.81 29.49 -20.56
C ARG A 358 1.74 29.22 -21.64
N ARG A 359 1.27 27.97 -21.75
CA ARG A 359 0.16 27.59 -22.64
C ARG A 359 -1.22 27.87 -22.06
N GLY A 360 -1.31 28.32 -20.80
CA GLY A 360 -2.57 28.64 -20.15
C GLY A 360 -3.41 27.42 -19.75
N ASN A 361 -2.80 26.23 -19.71
CA ASN A 361 -3.47 24.97 -19.36
C ASN A 361 -3.47 24.66 -17.86
N ILE A 362 -2.81 25.50 -17.04
CA ILE A 362 -2.86 25.38 -15.59
C ILE A 362 -4.05 26.16 -15.05
N ILE A 363 -5.01 25.45 -14.45
CA ILE A 363 -6.17 26.03 -13.79
C ILE A 363 -5.70 26.67 -12.49
N GLN A 364 -5.52 27.99 -12.52
CA GLN A 364 -5.11 28.78 -11.36
C GLN A 364 -6.37 29.14 -10.55
N GLY A 365 -6.86 28.20 -9.73
CA GLY A 365 -8.01 28.39 -8.83
C GLY A 365 -8.82 27.11 -8.61
N GLY A 366 -9.42 26.94 -7.41
CA GLY A 366 -10.28 25.79 -7.09
C GLY A 366 -9.78 24.83 -5.99
N GLY A 367 -8.79 25.23 -5.19
CA GLY A 367 -8.37 24.46 -4.00
C GLY A 367 -9.21 24.78 -2.74
N GLN A 368 -8.86 24.18 -1.60
CA GLN A 368 -9.48 24.46 -0.29
C GLN A 368 -9.56 25.99 0.00
N ALA A 369 -8.52 26.73 -0.36
CA ALA A 369 -8.46 28.19 -0.21
C ALA A 369 -9.52 28.94 -1.05
N SER A 370 -9.96 28.40 -2.19
CA SER A 370 -11.07 28.96 -2.98
C SER A 370 -12.44 28.56 -2.44
N TYR A 371 -12.52 27.47 -1.66
CA TYR A 371 -13.74 27.06 -0.95
C TYR A 371 -13.93 27.88 0.33
N ASP A 372 -12.84 28.19 1.03
CA ASP A 372 -12.85 28.99 2.26
C ASP A 372 -13.01 30.50 1.98
N ALA A 373 -12.64 30.96 0.79
CA ALA A 373 -12.87 32.34 0.37
C ALA A 373 -14.35 32.55 0.02
N PRO A 374 -15.02 33.58 0.56
CA PRO A 374 -16.44 33.82 0.29
C PRO A 374 -16.63 34.06 -1.21
N THR A 375 -17.63 33.39 -1.77
CA THR A 375 -17.95 33.52 -3.20
C THR A 375 -18.32 34.96 -3.55
N SER A 376 -18.12 35.37 -4.81
CA SER A 376 -18.47 36.73 -5.27
C SER A 376 -19.92 37.13 -4.95
N THR A 377 -20.83 36.17 -4.89
CA THR A 377 -22.23 36.33 -4.47
C THR A 377 -22.39 36.55 -2.96
N GLU A 378 -21.66 35.80 -2.14
CA GLU A 378 -21.70 35.95 -0.68
C GLU A 378 -21.04 37.24 -0.21
N GLN A 379 -19.93 37.65 -0.84
CA GLN A 379 -19.28 38.93 -0.57
C GLN A 379 -20.22 40.11 -0.86
N ARG A 380 -20.94 40.09 -2.00
CA ARG A 380 -21.91 41.16 -2.32
C ARG A 380 -23.04 41.22 -1.31
N LYS A 381 -23.57 40.07 -0.88
CA LYS A 381 -24.64 40.00 0.12
C LYS A 381 -24.20 40.55 1.48
N LEU A 382 -22.99 40.21 1.91
CA LEU A 382 -22.40 40.74 3.15
C LEU A 382 -22.21 42.27 3.05
N THR A 383 -21.72 42.77 1.92
CA THR A 383 -21.56 44.22 1.69
C THR A 383 -22.91 44.96 1.65
N ALA A 384 -23.96 44.33 1.11
CA ALA A 384 -25.31 44.88 1.07
C ALA A 384 -25.98 44.95 2.45
N GLU A 385 -25.62 44.08 3.40
CA GLU A 385 -26.14 44.08 4.78
C GLU A 385 -25.61 45.27 5.62
N ASN A 386 -24.52 45.92 5.19
CA ASN A 386 -23.98 47.13 5.83
C ASN A 386 -24.72 48.40 5.35
N ASP A 387 -25.90 48.61 5.92
CA ASP A 387 -26.78 49.71 5.56
C ASP A 387 -26.14 51.08 5.89
N GLY A 388 -26.05 51.95 4.88
CA GLY A 388 -25.53 53.33 5.02
C GLY A 388 -24.18 53.65 4.35
N SER A 389 -23.51 52.71 3.69
CA SER A 389 -22.29 52.97 2.89
C SER A 389 -22.61 53.16 1.40
N LYS A 390 -21.76 53.91 0.67
CA LYS A 390 -21.89 54.03 -0.81
C LYS A 390 -21.68 52.69 -1.52
N ASP A 391 -20.89 51.81 -0.93
CA ASP A 391 -20.57 50.50 -1.49
C ASP A 391 -21.76 49.54 -1.39
N ALA A 392 -22.58 49.67 -0.34
CA ALA A 392 -23.83 48.92 -0.20
C ALA A 392 -24.84 49.29 -1.30
N GLN A 393 -24.96 50.58 -1.63
CA GLN A 393 -25.83 51.06 -2.71
C GLN A 393 -25.38 50.56 -4.08
N GLN A 394 -24.06 50.52 -4.33
CA GLN A 394 -23.50 49.97 -5.57
C GLN A 394 -23.73 48.46 -5.68
N ALA A 395 -23.52 47.71 -4.59
CA ALA A 395 -23.76 46.26 -4.58
C ALA A 395 -25.24 45.91 -4.87
N GLU A 396 -26.18 46.69 -4.33
CA GLU A 396 -27.61 46.52 -4.60
C GLU A 396 -27.96 46.85 -6.06
N GLU A 397 -27.38 47.92 -6.62
CA GLU A 397 -27.60 48.31 -8.02
C GLU A 397 -26.99 47.30 -9.00
N GLU A 398 -25.81 46.75 -8.69
CA GLU A 398 -25.21 45.65 -9.45
C GLU A 398 -26.09 44.40 -9.43
N GLN A 399 -26.63 44.03 -8.26
CA GLN A 399 -27.54 42.89 -8.14
C GLN A 399 -28.78 43.11 -9.01
N ARG A 400 -29.36 44.32 -8.98
CA ARG A 400 -30.49 44.70 -9.82
C ARG A 400 -30.16 44.60 -11.32
N GLN A 401 -28.96 45.00 -11.73
CA GLN A 401 -28.53 44.88 -13.14
C GLN A 401 -28.34 43.42 -13.56
N ILE A 402 -27.81 42.58 -12.68
CA ILE A 402 -27.67 41.13 -12.94
C ILE A 402 -29.05 40.50 -13.10
N ASP A 403 -29.99 40.82 -12.23
CA ASP A 403 -31.37 40.32 -12.30
C ASP A 403 -32.04 40.76 -13.61
N LEU A 404 -31.93 42.05 -13.98
CA LEU A 404 -32.41 42.57 -15.26
C LEU A 404 -31.76 41.88 -16.47
N HIS A 405 -30.46 41.59 -16.39
CA HIS A 405 -29.76 40.87 -17.45
C HIS A 405 -30.29 39.43 -17.59
N TRP A 406 -30.56 38.74 -16.47
CA TRP A 406 -31.14 37.40 -16.49
C TRP A 406 -32.58 37.39 -17.01
N ASP A 407 -33.37 38.41 -16.66
CA ASP A 407 -34.71 38.59 -17.19
C ASP A 407 -34.68 38.83 -18.71
N GLN A 408 -33.83 39.76 -19.18
CA GLN A 408 -33.62 40.00 -20.62
C GLN A 408 -33.14 38.74 -21.34
N PHE A 409 -32.19 38.01 -20.75
CA PHE A 409 -31.68 36.78 -21.32
C PHE A 409 -32.78 35.71 -21.43
N THR A 410 -33.64 35.60 -20.41
CA THR A 410 -34.76 34.63 -20.40
C THR A 410 -35.85 35.00 -21.40
N GLU A 411 -36.14 36.29 -21.60
CA GLU A 411 -37.06 36.78 -22.63
C GLU A 411 -36.56 36.50 -24.04
N HIS A 412 -35.26 36.74 -24.30
CA HIS A 412 -34.64 36.49 -25.61
C HIS A 412 -34.44 34.99 -25.88
N ASN A 413 -34.19 34.18 -24.85
CA ASN A 413 -33.94 32.75 -24.96
C ASN A 413 -35.11 31.92 -24.41
N LYS A 414 -36.18 31.83 -25.22
CA LYS A 414 -37.32 30.96 -24.91
C LYS A 414 -36.86 29.51 -24.72
N ARG A 415 -37.34 28.88 -23.63
CA ARG A 415 -37.12 27.45 -23.37
C ARG A 415 -37.49 26.62 -24.61
N GLY A 416 -36.52 25.87 -25.13
CA GLY A 416 -36.70 25.01 -26.32
C GLY A 416 -36.13 25.56 -27.64
N ALA A 417 -35.57 26.77 -27.67
CA ALA A 417 -34.98 27.36 -28.88
C ALA A 417 -33.84 26.52 -29.51
N GLY A 418 -33.13 25.70 -28.72
CA GLY A 418 -31.99 24.90 -29.17
C GLY A 418 -32.30 23.46 -29.61
N ASN A 419 -33.54 22.98 -29.44
CA ASN A 419 -33.92 21.60 -29.81
C ASN A 419 -35.08 21.60 -30.81
N THR A 420 -34.85 22.17 -31.98
CA THR A 420 -35.81 22.24 -33.08
C THR A 420 -35.50 21.25 -34.22
N MET A 421 -34.30 20.67 -34.27
CA MET A 421 -33.90 19.70 -35.31
C MET A 421 -34.33 18.24 -35.06
N ASN A 422 -34.81 17.90 -33.85
CA ASN A 422 -35.34 16.57 -33.53
C ASN A 422 -36.88 16.56 -33.42
N ARG A 423 -37.56 17.22 -34.37
CA ARG A 423 -39.01 17.08 -34.58
C ARG A 423 -39.26 16.65 -36.02
N GLY A 424 -39.19 15.35 -36.28
CA GLY A 424 -39.45 14.73 -37.57
C GLY A 424 -38.73 13.40 -37.71
#